data_AF-A0A6G0M2X0-F1
#
_entry.id   AF-A0A6G0M2X0-F1
#
_cell.length_a   1.000
_cell.length_b   1.000
_cell.length_c   1.000
_cell.angle_alpha   90.00
_cell.angle_beta   90.00
_cell.angle_gamma   90.00
#
_symmetry.space_group_name_H-M   'P 1'
#
loop_
_entity.id
_entity.type
_entity.pdbx_description
1 polymer ?
#
loop_
_entity_poly.entity_id
_entity_poly.type
_entity_poly.pdbx_seq_one_letter_code
_entity_poly.pdbx_strand_id
1 'polypeptide(L)'
;MRYGQTKDVAELKCFGRAFLQINKCTIVAVSLVVAGTATANTQFCTQDQKQLVNNLLEQNEDPAKSCYRAANGDITTLVTSRLCPLPACVAWLEYMAAKAPDCYYDSTNYATAYTAKSADCAG
;
A
#
# COMPACT_ATOMS: atom_id res chain seq x y z
N MET A 1 33.22 18.11 -5.96
CA MET A 1 33.25 19.13 -4.89
C MET A 1 31.93 19.90 -4.91
N ARG A 2 31.19 19.81 -3.78
CA ARG A 2 30.29 20.78 -3.15
C ARG A 2 29.46 21.81 -3.98
N TYR A 3 28.14 21.78 -3.67
CA TYR A 3 27.23 22.88 -3.28
C TYR A 3 26.81 23.96 -4.30
N GLY A 4 25.50 24.22 -4.35
CA GLY A 4 24.94 25.44 -4.94
C GLY A 4 23.41 25.45 -5.07
N GLN A 5 22.71 25.69 -3.95
CA GLN A 5 21.27 25.83 -3.82
C GLN A 5 20.77 27.22 -4.32
N THR A 6 19.54 27.26 -4.85
CA THR A 6 18.53 28.36 -4.90
C THR A 6 18.84 29.67 -5.63
N LYS A 7 17.94 30.07 -6.55
CA LYS A 7 16.91 31.11 -6.33
C LYS A 7 15.97 31.28 -7.54
N ASP A 8 14.67 31.34 -7.23
CA ASP A 8 13.54 31.84 -8.03
C ASP A 8 13.87 32.86 -9.12
N VAL A 9 13.19 32.76 -10.28
CA VAL A 9 12.32 33.85 -10.76
C VAL A 9 11.12 33.24 -11.49
N ALA A 10 9.95 33.40 -10.87
CA ALA A 10 8.65 33.24 -11.49
C ALA A 10 8.46 34.27 -12.62
N GLU A 11 8.12 33.80 -13.82
CA GLU A 11 7.50 34.61 -14.86
C GLU A 11 6.40 33.78 -15.53
N LEU A 12 5.26 33.64 -14.85
CA LEU A 12 4.02 33.28 -15.55
C LEU A 12 3.27 34.57 -15.84
N LYS A 13 3.50 35.09 -17.05
CA LYS A 13 2.90 36.29 -17.60
C LYS A 13 1.38 36.16 -17.64
N CYS A 14 0.70 36.80 -16.68
CA CYS A 14 -0.73 37.07 -16.75
C CYS A 14 -1.00 38.18 -17.79
N PHE A 15 -1.13 37.80 -19.06
CA PHE A 15 -1.93 38.55 -20.02
C PHE A 15 -3.35 37.98 -19.94
N GLY A 16 -4.44 38.68 -19.66
CA GLY A 16 -4.73 40.09 -19.78
C GLY A 16 -6.07 40.21 -20.50
N ARG A 17 -7.18 40.27 -19.75
CA ARG A 17 -8.37 41.06 -20.09
C ARG A 17 -9.31 41.14 -18.88
N ALA A 18 -9.56 42.38 -18.50
CA ALA A 18 -10.25 42.83 -17.31
C ALA A 18 -11.71 42.39 -17.26
N PHE A 19 -12.22 42.05 -16.07
CA PHE A 19 -13.38 42.72 -15.46
C PHE A 19 -13.46 42.34 -13.97
N LEU A 20 -13.23 43.36 -13.13
CA LEU A 20 -13.81 43.60 -11.80
C LEU A 20 -13.75 42.52 -10.69
N GLN A 21 -13.15 42.98 -9.59
CA GLN A 21 -13.42 42.62 -8.18
C GLN A 21 -12.74 41.37 -7.61
N ILE A 22 -11.61 41.68 -6.97
CA ILE A 22 -10.93 40.97 -5.90
C ILE A 22 -11.97 40.44 -4.88
N ASN A 23 -12.12 39.12 -4.78
CA ASN A 23 -12.24 38.49 -3.46
C ASN A 23 -11.87 37.01 -3.53
N LYS A 24 -10.68 36.72 -3.01
CA LYS A 24 -10.24 35.40 -2.52
C LYS A 24 -10.20 34.29 -3.58
N CYS A 25 -9.20 34.34 -4.47
CA CYS A 25 -8.65 33.12 -5.05
C CYS A 25 -7.98 32.31 -3.94
N THR A 26 -8.77 31.55 -3.19
CA THR A 26 -8.26 30.42 -2.42
C THR A 26 -7.66 29.46 -3.44
N ILE A 27 -6.33 29.45 -3.54
CA ILE A 27 -5.60 28.42 -4.26
C ILE A 27 -5.87 27.14 -3.47
N VAL A 28 -6.91 26.40 -3.84
CA VAL A 28 -7.00 24.98 -3.50
C VAL A 28 -5.87 24.36 -4.29
N ALA A 29 -4.70 24.22 -3.67
CA ALA A 29 -3.67 23.34 -4.15
C ALA A 29 -4.26 21.93 -4.12
N VAL A 30 -4.94 21.56 -5.20
CA VAL A 30 -5.22 20.16 -5.51
C VAL A 30 -3.84 19.60 -5.82
N SER A 31 -3.17 19.14 -4.78
CA SER A 31 -2.00 18.29 -4.90
C SER A 31 -2.47 17.05 -5.64
N LEU A 32 -2.34 17.07 -6.97
CA LEU A 32 -2.38 15.86 -7.78
C LEU A 32 -1.22 15.00 -7.28
N VAL A 33 -1.56 14.06 -6.39
CA VAL A 33 -0.66 12.99 -6.02
C VAL A 33 -0.45 12.22 -7.31
N VAL A 34 0.69 12.43 -7.97
CA VAL A 34 1.18 11.51 -8.98
C VAL A 34 1.31 10.19 -8.26
N ALA A 35 0.34 9.30 -8.46
CA ALA A 35 0.48 7.90 -8.14
C ALA A 35 1.67 7.43 -8.97
N GLY A 36 2.86 7.46 -8.37
CA GLY A 36 4.05 6.88 -8.96
C GLY A 36 3.68 5.45 -9.32
N THR A 37 3.79 5.10 -10.60
CA THR A 37 3.65 3.72 -11.03
C THR A 37 4.73 2.94 -10.30
N ALA A 38 4.38 2.27 -9.21
CA ALA A 38 5.26 1.32 -8.56
C ALA A 38 5.60 0.30 -9.66
N THR A 39 6.87 0.30 -10.09
CA THR A 39 7.35 -0.67 -11.06
C THR A 39 7.00 -2.04 -10.51
N ALA A 40 6.12 -2.78 -11.20
CA ALA A 40 5.74 -4.11 -10.75
C ALA A 40 7.01 -4.94 -10.66
N ASN A 41 7.38 -5.34 -9.45
CA ASN A 41 8.47 -6.26 -9.24
C ASN A 41 8.12 -7.55 -9.97
N THR A 42 9.06 -8.15 -10.72
CA THR A 42 8.85 -9.43 -11.43
C THR A 42 9.85 -10.49 -10.98
N GLN A 43 10.58 -10.24 -9.90
CA GLN A 43 11.63 -11.11 -9.41
C GLN A 43 11.02 -12.30 -8.68
N PHE A 44 11.59 -13.49 -8.90
CA PHE A 44 11.25 -14.67 -8.13
C PHE A 44 11.94 -14.65 -6.76
N CYS A 45 11.26 -15.18 -5.75
CA CYS A 45 11.83 -15.25 -4.40
C CYS A 45 13.07 -16.16 -4.35
N THR A 46 14.06 -15.77 -3.55
CA THR A 46 15.18 -16.63 -3.14
C THR A 46 14.68 -17.77 -2.24
N GLN A 47 15.52 -18.77 -1.96
CA GLN A 47 15.15 -19.87 -1.06
C GLN A 47 14.76 -19.37 0.35
N ASP A 48 15.53 -18.44 0.92
CA ASP A 48 15.22 -17.86 2.24
C ASP A 48 13.89 -17.10 2.23
N GLN A 49 13.60 -16.36 1.16
CA GLN A 49 12.34 -15.65 1.00
C GLN A 49 11.15 -16.62 0.86
N LYS A 50 11.32 -17.74 0.15
CA LYS A 50 10.30 -18.79 0.06
C LYS A 50 10.02 -19.40 1.44
N GLN A 51 11.07 -19.68 2.22
CA GLN A 51 10.90 -20.20 3.58
C GLN A 51 10.17 -19.19 4.46
N LEU A 52 10.51 -17.90 4.37
CA LEU A 52 9.81 -16.85 5.08
C LEU A 52 8.32 -16.81 4.71
N VAL A 53 7.98 -16.86 3.42
CA VAL A 53 6.57 -16.88 2.98
C VAL A 53 5.85 -18.11 3.51
N ASN A 54 6.47 -19.30 3.45
CA ASN A 54 5.88 -20.51 4.02
C ASN A 54 5.57 -20.35 5.50
N ASN A 55 6.52 -19.85 6.30
CA ASN A 55 6.32 -19.62 7.72
C ASN A 55 5.19 -18.60 7.98
N LEU A 56 5.10 -17.54 7.18
CA LEU A 56 4.02 -16.54 7.29
C LEU A 56 2.63 -17.13 7.00
N LEU A 57 2.57 -18.16 6.15
CA LEU A 57 1.34 -18.88 5.81
C LEU A 57 1.01 -20.01 6.80
N GLU A 58 1.94 -20.37 7.70
CA GLU A 58 1.65 -21.30 8.79
C GLU A 58 0.72 -20.59 9.80
N GLN A 59 -0.55 -20.95 9.78
CA GLN A 59 -1.62 -20.33 10.60
C GLN A 59 -1.58 -20.76 12.08
N ASN A 60 -0.40 -21.12 12.58
CA ASN A 60 -0.18 -21.72 13.90
C ASN A 60 0.28 -20.70 14.97
N GLU A 61 0.80 -19.55 14.55
CA GLU A 61 1.30 -18.49 15.41
C GLU A 61 0.49 -17.19 15.28
N ASP A 62 0.55 -16.33 16.30
CA ASP A 62 -0.09 -15.02 16.26
C ASP A 62 0.67 -14.07 15.31
N PRO A 63 -0.04 -13.23 14.53
CA PRO A 63 -1.49 -12.99 14.58
C PRO A 63 -2.37 -13.96 13.76
N ALA A 64 -1.79 -14.84 12.95
CA ALA A 64 -2.54 -15.75 12.08
C ALA A 64 -3.47 -16.70 12.85
N LYS A 65 -2.98 -17.28 13.95
CA LYS A 65 -3.74 -18.17 14.83
C LYS A 65 -5.01 -17.52 15.39
N SER A 66 -4.91 -16.26 15.83
CA SER A 66 -6.06 -15.51 16.34
C SER A 66 -7.09 -15.24 15.25
N CYS A 67 -6.65 -14.87 14.04
CA CYS A 67 -7.54 -14.73 12.90
C CYS A 67 -8.22 -16.06 12.53
N TYR A 68 -7.45 -17.15 12.42
CA TYR A 68 -7.97 -18.49 12.12
C TYR A 68 -9.07 -18.91 13.10
N ARG A 69 -8.86 -18.68 14.40
CA ARG A 69 -9.87 -18.95 15.44
C ARG A 69 -11.12 -18.09 15.29
N ALA A 70 -10.96 -16.79 14.99
CA ALA A 70 -12.08 -15.87 14.82
C ALA A 70 -12.89 -16.15 13.55
N ALA A 71 -12.21 -16.49 12.44
CA ALA A 71 -12.82 -16.80 11.15
C ALA A 71 -13.38 -18.21 11.08
N ASN A 72 -12.92 -19.12 11.96
CA ASN A 72 -13.27 -20.54 12.00
C ASN A 72 -13.10 -21.22 10.63
N GLY A 73 -11.96 -20.95 9.99
CA GLY A 73 -11.64 -21.47 8.65
C GLY A 73 -10.25 -21.04 8.21
N ASP A 74 -9.80 -21.62 7.10
CA ASP A 74 -8.51 -21.30 6.49
C ASP A 74 -8.49 -19.85 5.97
N ILE A 75 -7.75 -19.00 6.68
CA ILE A 75 -7.73 -17.55 6.44
C ILE A 75 -7.00 -17.17 5.16
N THR A 76 -6.18 -18.07 4.61
CA THR A 76 -5.42 -17.82 3.36
C THR A 76 -6.30 -17.93 2.12
N THR A 77 -7.39 -18.71 2.19
CA THR A 77 -8.33 -18.93 1.08
C THR A 77 -9.61 -18.10 1.20
N LEU A 78 -9.87 -17.51 2.36
CA LEU A 78 -11.05 -16.68 2.57
C LEU A 78 -10.99 -15.35 1.80
N VAL A 79 -12.17 -14.95 1.31
CA VAL A 79 -12.38 -13.64 0.68
C VAL A 79 -12.26 -12.51 1.71
N THR A 80 -11.71 -11.38 1.29
CA THR A 80 -11.39 -10.23 2.16
C THR A 80 -12.62 -9.72 2.93
N SER A 81 -13.81 -9.73 2.31
CA SER A 81 -15.07 -9.30 2.94
C SER A 81 -15.49 -10.15 4.15
N ARG A 82 -15.00 -11.40 4.27
CA ARG A 82 -15.20 -12.23 5.46
C ARG A 82 -14.15 -11.98 6.54
N LEU A 83 -12.99 -11.47 6.17
CA LEU A 83 -11.86 -11.22 7.06
C LEU A 83 -11.95 -9.83 7.70
N CYS A 84 -12.27 -8.78 6.95
CA CYS A 84 -12.28 -7.40 7.44
C CYS A 84 -13.19 -7.13 8.65
N PRO A 85 -14.36 -7.78 8.83
CA PRO A 85 -15.18 -7.59 10.03
C PRO A 85 -14.53 -8.13 11.31
N LEU A 86 -13.47 -8.93 11.20
CA LEU A 86 -12.79 -9.59 12.31
C LEU A 86 -11.49 -8.83 12.63
N PRO A 87 -11.38 -8.14 13.79
CA PRO A 87 -10.19 -7.35 14.12
C PRO A 87 -8.88 -8.16 14.12
N ALA A 88 -8.94 -9.42 14.58
CA ALA A 88 -7.80 -10.32 14.55
C ALA A 88 -7.31 -10.62 13.12
N CYS A 89 -8.22 -10.62 12.15
CA CYS A 89 -7.88 -10.84 10.75
C CYS A 89 -7.36 -9.59 10.06
N VAL A 90 -7.85 -8.41 10.44
CA VAL A 90 -7.25 -7.14 10.00
C VAL A 90 -5.79 -7.06 10.46
N ALA A 91 -5.52 -7.35 11.74
CA ALA A 91 -4.15 -7.38 12.26
C ALA A 91 -3.26 -8.41 11.55
N TRP A 92 -3.81 -9.57 11.19
CA TRP A 92 -3.08 -10.55 10.38
C TRP A 92 -2.80 -10.08 8.95
N LEU A 93 -3.78 -9.45 8.27
CA LEU A 93 -3.58 -8.90 6.93
C LEU A 93 -2.50 -7.80 6.90
N GLU A 94 -2.53 -6.89 7.88
CA GLU A 94 -1.50 -5.85 8.05
C GLU A 94 -0.12 -6.46 8.32
N TYR A 95 -0.06 -7.49 9.17
CA TYR A 95 1.18 -8.21 9.45
C TYR A 95 1.75 -8.88 8.19
N MET A 96 0.91 -9.55 7.39
CA MET A 96 1.31 -10.15 6.12
C MET A 96 1.80 -9.10 5.13
N ALA A 97 1.08 -7.98 4.98
CA ALA A 97 1.48 -6.88 4.11
C ALA A 97 2.85 -6.27 4.51
N ALA A 98 3.14 -6.21 5.81
CA ALA A 98 4.40 -5.66 6.32
C ALA A 98 5.58 -6.63 6.28
N LYS A 99 5.34 -7.95 6.29
CA LYS A 99 6.39 -8.97 6.44
C LYS A 99 6.64 -9.81 5.20
N ALA A 100 5.64 -9.97 4.33
CA ALA A 100 5.82 -10.72 3.11
C ALA A 100 6.86 -10.02 2.22
N PRO A 101 7.85 -10.76 1.67
CA PRO A 101 8.80 -10.18 0.74
C PRO A 101 8.10 -9.84 -0.58
N ASP A 102 8.50 -8.72 -1.17
CA ASP A 102 8.06 -8.31 -2.50
C ASP A 102 8.80 -9.14 -3.56
N CYS A 103 8.31 -10.34 -3.82
CA CYS A 103 8.82 -11.27 -4.83
C CYS A 103 7.75 -12.32 -5.17
N TYR A 104 7.93 -13.03 -6.30
CA TYR A 104 7.01 -14.09 -6.73
C TYR A 104 7.40 -15.45 -6.15
N TYR A 105 6.45 -16.06 -5.44
CA TYR A 105 6.49 -17.45 -5.00
C TYR A 105 5.17 -18.12 -5.38
N ASP A 106 5.25 -19.28 -6.03
CA ASP A 106 4.07 -20.00 -6.56
C ASP A 106 3.13 -19.10 -7.39
N SER A 107 3.73 -18.33 -8.32
CA SER A 107 3.03 -17.34 -9.16
C SER A 107 2.32 -16.21 -8.42
N THR A 108 2.54 -16.07 -7.10
CA THR A 108 1.91 -15.06 -6.26
C THR A 108 2.95 -14.13 -5.66
N ASN A 109 2.73 -12.82 -5.76
CA ASN A 109 3.45 -11.83 -4.96
C ASN A 109 2.63 -11.56 -3.69
N TYR A 110 3.03 -12.20 -2.59
CA TYR A 110 2.31 -12.16 -1.33
C TYR A 110 2.33 -10.76 -0.69
N ALA A 111 3.41 -9.99 -0.83
CA ALA A 111 3.43 -8.60 -0.35
C ALA A 111 2.35 -7.76 -1.03
N THR A 112 2.28 -7.83 -2.36
CA THR A 112 1.29 -7.09 -3.14
C THR A 112 -0.13 -7.58 -2.85
N ALA A 113 -0.35 -8.90 -2.85
CA ALA A 113 -1.68 -9.48 -2.63
C ALA A 113 -2.24 -9.12 -1.25
N TYR A 114 -1.43 -9.21 -0.19
CA TYR A 114 -1.87 -8.91 1.16
C TYR A 114 -1.93 -7.41 1.46
N THR A 115 -1.10 -6.58 0.81
CA THR A 115 -1.26 -5.12 0.83
C THR A 115 -2.61 -4.72 0.25
N ALA A 116 -3.00 -5.29 -0.90
CA ALA A 116 -4.31 -5.04 -1.49
C ALA A 116 -5.46 -5.49 -0.57
N LYS A 117 -5.39 -6.71 -0.03
CA LYS A 117 -6.38 -7.20 0.94
C LYS A 117 -6.47 -6.33 2.19
N SER A 118 -5.35 -5.85 2.71
CA SER A 118 -5.32 -4.96 3.87
C SER A 118 -5.96 -3.60 3.55
N ALA A 119 -5.68 -3.05 2.36
CA ALA A 119 -6.27 -1.79 1.91
C ALA A 119 -7.80 -1.90 1.71
N ASP A 120 -8.30 -3.03 1.20
CA ASP A 120 -9.73 -3.30 1.07
C ASP A 120 -10.49 -3.22 2.42
N CYS A 121 -9.81 -3.50 3.54
CA CYS A 121 -10.41 -3.39 4.86
C CYS A 121 -10.49 -1.95 5.38
N ALA A 122 -9.72 -1.01 4.82
CA ALA A 122 -9.67 0.37 5.26
C ALA A 122 -10.77 1.26 4.63
N GLY A 123 -11.30 0.87 3.46
CA GLY A 123 -12.40 1.57 2.77
C GLY A 123 -11.95 2.82 2.02
#